data_AF-A0A2G2H6P7-F1
#
_entry.id   AF-A0A2G2H6P7-F1
#
_cell.length_a   1.000
_cell.length_b   1.000
_cell.length_c   1.000
_cell.angle_alpha   90.00
_cell.angle_beta   90.00
_cell.angle_gamma   90.00
#
_symmetry.space_group_name_H-M   'P 1'
#
loop_
_entity.id
_entity.type
_entity.pdbx_description
1 polymer ?
#
loop_
_entity_poly.entity_id
_entity_poly.type
_entity_poly.pdbx_seq_one_letter_code
_entity_poly.pdbx_strand_id
1 'polypeptide(L)'
;MKHLLLSFFMLTILVNTKIAAQNDKQDHIKSLKIGFITQKLELTSKEAQNFWPVYNEHQNKIRSQHEESRKLRRSIHKNGGIDAMTNAEAERILNQFVAIEKNLKDAEMAMYKSMKSILPAKKILKLHSAEKGFSRKILEEMRKRRGNFKGQRQN
;
A
#
# COMPACT_ATOMS: atom_id res chain seq x y z
N MET A 1 -12.11 -46.12 -11.10
CA MET A 1 -12.55 -45.24 -10.00
C MET A 1 -11.38 -44.58 -9.24
N LYS A 2 -10.29 -45.29 -8.92
CA LYS A 2 -9.10 -44.73 -8.23
C LYS A 2 -8.37 -43.63 -9.03
N HIS A 3 -8.30 -43.74 -10.36
CA HIS A 3 -7.67 -42.73 -11.24
C HIS A 3 -8.51 -41.44 -11.40
N LEU A 4 -9.84 -41.52 -11.23
CA LEU A 4 -10.75 -40.36 -11.23
C LEU A 4 -10.61 -39.54 -9.94
N LEU A 5 -10.42 -40.19 -8.79
CA LEU A 5 -10.13 -39.55 -7.50
C LEU A 5 -8.76 -38.85 -7.49
N LEU A 6 -7.73 -39.45 -8.08
CA LEU A 6 -6.39 -38.85 -8.24
C LEU A 6 -6.40 -37.62 -9.17
N SER A 7 -7.19 -37.67 -10.25
CA SER A 7 -7.33 -36.55 -11.18
C SER A 7 -8.07 -35.37 -10.55
N PHE A 8 -9.06 -35.63 -9.69
CA PHE A 8 -9.78 -34.60 -8.94
C PHE A 8 -8.91 -33.93 -7.87
N PHE A 9 -8.02 -34.69 -7.20
CA PHE A 9 -7.07 -34.16 -6.23
C PHE A 9 -5.94 -33.32 -6.86
N MET A 10 -5.56 -33.61 -8.11
CA MET A 10 -4.55 -32.83 -8.84
C MET A 10 -5.11 -31.51 -9.40
N LEU A 11 -6.41 -31.46 -9.69
CA LEU A 11 -7.08 -30.26 -10.21
C LEU A 11 -7.34 -29.19 -9.13
N THR A 12 -7.51 -29.58 -7.86
CA THR A 12 -7.73 -28.63 -6.74
C THR A 12 -6.47 -27.89 -6.30
N ILE A 13 -5.26 -28.41 -6.60
CA ILE A 13 -3.98 -27.76 -6.26
C ILE A 13 -3.70 -26.55 -7.19
N LEU A 14 -4.19 -26.56 -8.42
CA LEU A 14 -3.93 -25.48 -9.40
C LEU A 14 -4.74 -24.20 -9.14
N VAL A 15 -5.86 -24.29 -8.42
CA VAL A 15 -6.78 -23.15 -8.22
C VAL A 15 -6.33 -22.22 -7.07
N ASN A 16 -5.49 -22.67 -6.13
CA ASN A 16 -5.06 -21.87 -4.97
C ASN A 16 -3.87 -20.93 -5.24
N THR A 17 -3.21 -21.01 -6.39
CA THR A 17 -1.95 -20.30 -6.66
C THR A 17 -2.10 -18.79 -6.94
N LYS A 18 -3.32 -18.30 -7.18
CA LYS A 18 -3.53 -16.88 -7.54
C LYS A 18 -3.62 -15.93 -6.35
N ILE A 19 -4.04 -16.41 -5.18
CA ILE A 19 -4.18 -15.57 -3.97
C ILE A 19 -2.83 -15.38 -3.25
N ALA A 20 -1.98 -16.40 -3.24
CA ALA A 20 -0.65 -16.33 -2.60
C ALA A 20 0.27 -15.29 -3.27
N ALA A 21 0.29 -15.23 -4.61
CA ALA A 21 1.22 -14.38 -5.35
C ALA A 21 0.99 -12.86 -5.19
N GLN A 22 -0.23 -12.43 -4.82
CA GLN A 22 -0.53 -11.01 -4.60
C GLN A 22 -0.12 -10.55 -3.19
N ASN A 23 -0.26 -11.43 -2.19
CA ASN A 23 0.19 -11.18 -0.82
C ASN A 23 1.72 -11.10 -0.75
N ASP A 24 2.43 -11.99 -1.47
CA ASP A 24 3.91 -12.01 -1.49
C ASP A 24 4.53 -10.68 -1.95
N LYS A 25 3.95 -10.04 -2.97
CA LYS A 25 4.46 -8.75 -3.46
C LYS A 25 4.27 -7.63 -2.43
N GLN A 26 3.14 -7.62 -1.75
CA GLN A 26 2.86 -6.61 -0.73
C GLN A 26 3.78 -6.78 0.47
N ASP A 27 4.01 -8.01 0.91
CA ASP A 27 4.88 -8.31 2.04
C ASP A 27 6.36 -8.08 1.71
N HIS A 28 6.78 -8.36 0.47
CA HIS A 28 8.11 -7.98 -0.02
C HIS A 28 8.33 -6.46 0.05
N ILE A 29 7.38 -5.65 -0.42
CA ILE A 29 7.47 -4.18 -0.35
C ILE A 29 7.52 -3.70 1.10
N LYS A 30 6.73 -4.30 2.01
CA LYS A 30 6.78 -3.97 3.44
C LYS A 30 8.16 -4.25 4.03
N SER A 31 8.74 -5.42 3.76
CA SER A 31 10.08 -5.78 4.25
C SER A 31 11.16 -4.83 3.74
N LEU A 32 11.10 -4.46 2.45
CA LEU A 32 11.98 -3.44 1.88
C LEU A 32 11.80 -2.08 2.57
N LYS A 33 10.57 -1.68 2.86
CA LYS A 33 10.28 -0.43 3.57
C LYS A 33 10.84 -0.44 4.98
N ILE A 34 10.66 -1.55 5.70
CA ILE A 34 11.20 -1.74 7.05
C ILE A 34 12.72 -1.56 7.04
N GLY A 35 13.43 -2.28 6.18
CA GLY A 35 14.88 -2.16 6.05
C GLY A 35 15.33 -0.74 5.68
N PHE A 36 14.64 -0.10 4.73
CA PHE A 36 14.96 1.26 4.30
C PHE A 36 14.79 2.29 5.41
N ILE A 37 13.69 2.22 6.17
CA ILE A 37 13.43 3.16 7.28
C ILE A 37 14.44 2.92 8.42
N THR A 38 14.69 1.66 8.80
CA THR A 38 15.69 1.33 9.84
C THR A 38 17.06 1.91 9.49
N GLN A 39 17.51 1.72 8.24
CA GLN A 39 18.79 2.25 7.76
C GLN A 39 18.84 3.79 7.77
N LYS A 40 17.74 4.47 7.42
CA LYS A 40 17.73 5.94 7.31
C LYS A 40 17.61 6.65 8.65
N LEU A 41 16.91 6.06 9.61
CA LEU A 41 16.64 6.69 10.89
C LEU A 41 17.68 6.36 11.96
N GLU A 42 18.48 5.30 11.78
CA GLU A 42 19.50 4.85 12.75
C GLU A 42 18.84 4.70 14.14
N LEU A 43 17.76 3.91 14.19
CA LEU A 43 17.01 3.67 15.41
C LEU A 43 17.83 2.79 16.35
N THR A 44 17.95 3.21 17.60
CA THR A 44 18.39 2.33 18.70
C THR A 44 17.32 1.28 18.98
N SER A 45 17.68 0.18 19.64
CA SER A 45 16.72 -0.89 19.99
C SER A 45 15.53 -0.36 20.80
N LYS A 46 15.76 0.59 21.72
CA LYS A 46 14.71 1.21 22.53
C LYS A 46 13.80 2.13 21.71
N GLU A 47 14.36 2.91 20.78
CA GLU A 47 13.55 3.72 19.86
C GLU A 47 12.73 2.82 18.93
N ALA A 48 13.33 1.76 18.38
CA ALA A 48 12.68 0.84 17.44
C ALA A 48 11.47 0.13 18.07
N GLN A 49 11.60 -0.34 19.33
CA GLN A 49 10.50 -0.99 20.07
C GLN A 49 9.25 -0.10 20.17
N ASN A 50 9.43 1.21 20.38
CA ASN A 50 8.33 2.16 20.50
C ASN A 50 7.88 2.72 19.13
N PHE A 51 8.80 2.83 18.18
CA PHE A 51 8.56 3.39 16.84
C PHE A 51 7.64 2.52 16.00
N TRP A 52 7.94 1.21 15.89
CA TRP A 52 7.25 0.32 14.95
C TRP A 52 5.74 0.21 15.20
N PRO A 53 5.24 0.11 16.43
CA PRO A 53 3.80 0.09 16.69
C PRO A 53 3.07 1.32 16.12
N VAL A 54 3.59 2.53 16.39
CA VAL A 54 3.01 3.79 15.90
C VAL A 54 3.09 3.87 14.38
N TYR A 55 4.23 3.48 13.80
CA TYR A 55 4.43 3.50 12.36
C TYR A 55 3.48 2.54 11.64
N ASN A 56 3.34 1.31 12.16
CA ASN A 56 2.48 0.28 11.57
C ASN A 56 1.00 0.67 11.64
N GLU A 57 0.56 1.28 12.75
CA GLU A 57 -0.79 1.82 12.87
C GLU A 57 -1.05 2.88 11.79
N HIS A 58 -0.12 3.83 11.60
CA HIS A 58 -0.21 4.81 10.53
C HIS A 58 -0.29 4.15 9.15
N GLN A 59 0.60 3.18 8.84
CA GLN A 59 0.55 2.47 7.55
C GLN A 59 -0.78 1.74 7.33
N ASN A 60 -1.36 1.17 8.37
CA ASN A 60 -2.66 0.51 8.30
C ASN A 60 -3.79 1.50 7.98
N LYS A 61 -3.80 2.68 8.61
CA LYS A 61 -4.76 3.75 8.31
C LYS A 61 -4.63 4.21 6.86
N ILE A 62 -3.42 4.50 6.40
CA ILE A 62 -3.16 4.90 5.01
C ILE A 62 -3.63 3.82 4.03
N ARG A 63 -3.32 2.53 4.31
CA ARG A 63 -3.77 1.41 3.48
C ARG A 63 -5.28 1.34 3.37
N SER A 64 -6.00 1.44 4.50
CA SER A 64 -7.47 1.41 4.52
C SER A 64 -8.08 2.54 3.69
N GLN A 65 -7.59 3.78 3.86
CA GLN A 65 -8.05 4.93 3.08
C GLN A 65 -7.80 4.75 1.57
N HIS A 66 -6.66 4.18 1.18
CA HIS A 66 -6.39 3.85 -0.22
C HIS A 66 -7.29 2.73 -0.77
N GLU A 67 -7.68 1.76 0.06
CA GLU A 67 -8.63 0.72 -0.32
C GLU A 67 -10.02 1.30 -0.58
N GLU A 68 -10.49 2.20 0.29
CA GLU A 68 -11.76 2.92 0.10
C GLU A 68 -11.72 3.78 -1.17
N SER A 69 -10.67 4.56 -1.40
CA SER A 69 -10.50 5.31 -2.64
C SER A 69 -10.53 4.40 -3.88
N ARG A 70 -9.93 3.21 -3.82
CA ARG A 70 -9.98 2.24 -4.93
C ARG A 70 -11.37 1.68 -5.13
N LYS A 71 -12.11 1.38 -4.05
CA LYS A 71 -13.52 0.94 -4.13
C LYS A 71 -14.38 2.00 -4.81
N LEU A 72 -14.21 3.25 -4.42
CA LEU A 72 -14.95 4.38 -4.98
C LEU A 72 -14.70 4.54 -6.49
N ARG A 73 -13.43 4.54 -6.91
CA ARG A 73 -13.07 4.58 -8.34
C ARG A 73 -13.66 3.41 -9.14
N ARG A 74 -13.64 2.21 -8.57
CA ARG A 74 -14.26 1.03 -9.21
C ARG A 74 -15.77 1.18 -9.30
N SER A 75 -16.42 1.76 -8.29
CA SER A 75 -17.86 2.03 -8.30
C SER A 75 -18.23 2.97 -9.44
N ILE A 76 -17.48 4.07 -9.62
CA ILE A 76 -17.69 5.01 -10.73
C ILE A 76 -17.61 4.28 -12.06
N HIS A 77 -16.54 3.51 -12.28
CA HIS A 77 -16.36 2.79 -13.53
C HIS A 77 -17.46 1.75 -13.80
N LYS A 78 -17.89 1.01 -12.78
CA LYS A 78 -18.97 0.02 -12.92
C LYS A 78 -20.33 0.64 -13.24
N ASN A 79 -20.56 1.88 -12.83
CA ASN A 79 -21.82 2.58 -13.01
C ASN A 79 -21.86 3.45 -14.30
N GLY A 80 -21.02 3.13 -15.30
CA GLY A 80 -21.02 3.83 -16.59
C GLY A 80 -20.09 5.05 -16.66
N GLY A 81 -19.27 5.29 -15.63
CA GLY A 81 -18.36 6.44 -15.58
C GLY A 81 -18.98 7.67 -14.93
N ILE A 82 -18.26 8.79 -14.97
CA ILE A 82 -18.68 10.04 -14.32
C ILE A 82 -19.90 10.64 -15.03
N ASP A 83 -19.90 10.64 -16.36
CA ASP A 83 -20.95 11.27 -17.17
C ASP A 83 -22.31 10.56 -17.08
N ALA A 84 -22.33 9.32 -16.59
CA ALA A 84 -23.55 8.55 -16.36
C ALA A 84 -24.19 8.81 -14.99
N MET A 85 -23.54 9.59 -14.12
CA MET A 85 -24.01 9.85 -12.76
C MET A 85 -24.95 11.03 -12.72
N THR A 86 -25.93 10.97 -11.82
CA THR A 86 -26.67 12.17 -11.41
C THR A 86 -25.76 13.10 -10.60
N ASN A 87 -26.08 14.39 -10.56
CA ASN A 87 -25.34 15.36 -9.74
C ASN A 87 -25.31 14.96 -8.25
N ALA A 88 -26.42 14.43 -7.71
CA ALA A 88 -26.49 13.99 -6.32
C ALA A 88 -25.54 12.80 -6.02
N GLU A 89 -25.41 11.85 -6.96
CA GLU A 89 -24.46 10.75 -6.83
C GLU A 89 -23.01 11.24 -6.91
N ALA A 90 -22.73 12.14 -7.86
CA ALA A 90 -21.41 12.75 -8.01
C ALA A 90 -21.00 13.52 -6.74
N GLU A 91 -21.90 14.30 -6.16
CA GLU A 91 -21.66 15.03 -4.91
C GLU A 91 -21.37 14.09 -3.74
N ARG A 92 -22.15 13.02 -3.59
CA ARG A 92 -21.91 12.01 -2.55
C ARG A 92 -20.51 11.39 -2.67
N ILE A 93 -20.11 11.05 -3.89
CA ILE A 93 -18.79 10.47 -4.19
C ILE A 93 -17.68 11.49 -3.94
N LEU A 94 -17.87 12.74 -4.36
CA LEU A 94 -16.92 13.82 -4.11
C LEU A 94 -16.69 14.02 -2.60
N ASN A 95 -17.76 14.06 -1.81
CA ASN A 95 -17.68 14.18 -0.35
C ASN A 95 -16.92 13.00 0.28
N GLN A 96 -17.07 11.79 -0.26
CA GLN A 96 -16.29 10.63 0.17
C GLN A 96 -14.80 10.78 -0.16
N PHE A 97 -14.44 11.30 -1.33
CA PHE A 97 -13.03 11.60 -1.65
C PHE A 97 -12.44 12.66 -0.74
N VAL A 98 -13.17 13.74 -0.47
CA VAL A 98 -12.74 14.80 0.46
C VAL A 98 -12.52 14.23 1.86
N ALA A 99 -13.42 13.39 2.35
CA ALA A 99 -13.27 12.73 3.64
C ALA A 99 -12.02 11.83 3.70
N ILE A 100 -11.74 11.08 2.62
CA ILE A 100 -10.54 10.24 2.50
C ILE A 100 -9.27 11.11 2.59
N GLU A 101 -9.21 12.22 1.86
CA GLU A 101 -8.06 13.14 1.90
C GLU A 101 -7.83 13.72 3.29
N LYS A 102 -8.91 14.16 3.95
CA LYS A 102 -8.86 14.62 5.34
C LYS A 102 -8.31 13.53 6.27
N ASN A 103 -8.83 12.31 6.18
CA ASN A 103 -8.41 11.20 7.03
C ASN A 103 -6.93 10.81 6.80
N LEU A 104 -6.44 10.89 5.57
CA LEU A 104 -5.02 10.68 5.26
C LEU A 104 -4.15 11.73 5.95
N LYS A 105 -4.56 13.01 5.91
CA LYS A 105 -3.84 14.11 6.56
C LYS A 105 -3.89 14.00 8.08
N ASP A 106 -5.04 13.66 8.64
CA ASP A 106 -5.20 13.44 10.08
C ASP A 106 -4.33 12.29 10.58
N ALA A 107 -4.24 11.20 9.82
CA ALA A 107 -3.36 10.06 10.14
C ALA A 107 -1.88 10.45 10.13
N GLU A 108 -1.45 11.25 9.15
CA GLU A 108 -0.07 11.77 9.05
C GLU A 108 0.27 12.67 10.25
N MET A 109 -0.61 13.61 10.58
CA MET A 109 -0.43 14.50 11.73
C MET A 109 -0.40 13.72 13.06
N ALA A 110 -1.30 12.75 13.23
CA ALA A 110 -1.33 11.89 14.41
C ALA A 110 -0.03 11.09 14.56
N MET A 111 0.51 10.54 13.47
CA MET A 111 1.80 9.85 13.49
C MET A 111 2.91 10.80 13.97
N TYR A 112 3.02 12.01 13.41
CA TYR A 112 4.06 12.95 13.84
C TYR A 112 3.91 13.39 15.29
N LYS A 113 2.67 13.58 15.76
CA LYS A 113 2.42 13.90 17.17
C LYS A 113 2.89 12.78 18.09
N SER A 114 2.55 11.52 17.78
CA SER A 114 2.98 10.36 18.56
C SER A 114 4.47 10.10 18.47
N MET A 115 5.11 10.36 17.33
CA MET A 115 6.55 10.16 17.16
C MET A 115 7.40 11.16 17.95
N LYS A 116 6.88 12.34 18.29
CA LYS A 116 7.62 13.35 19.08
C LYS A 116 7.97 12.91 20.50
N SER A 117 7.25 11.96 21.07
CA SER A 117 7.60 11.37 22.39
C SER A 117 8.62 10.23 22.28
N ILE A 118 8.93 9.77 21.07
CA ILE A 118 9.77 8.59 20.80
C ILE A 118 11.10 9.00 20.18
N LEU A 119 11.07 9.97 19.25
CA LEU A 119 12.20 10.37 18.43
C LEU A 119 12.47 11.87 18.52
N PRO A 120 13.75 12.30 18.44
CA PRO A 120 14.08 13.70 18.27
C PRO A 120 13.55 14.22 16.93
N ALA A 121 13.18 15.50 16.89
CA ALA A 121 12.58 16.14 15.72
C ALA A 121 13.39 15.94 14.43
N LYS A 122 14.73 15.92 14.50
CA LYS A 122 15.61 15.66 13.35
C LYS A 122 15.38 14.27 12.74
N LYS A 123 15.17 13.22 13.55
CA LYS A 123 14.84 11.87 13.06
C LYS A 123 13.43 11.81 12.46
N ILE A 124 12.48 12.58 12.99
CA ILE A 124 11.13 12.69 12.42
C ILE A 124 11.17 13.37 11.04
N LEU A 125 12.00 14.41 10.87
CA LEU A 125 12.22 15.02 9.55
C LEU A 125 12.91 14.04 8.58
N LYS A 126 13.90 13.26 9.05
CA LYS A 126 14.48 12.16 8.26
C LYS A 126 13.41 11.14 7.84
N LEU A 127 12.47 10.78 8.73
CA LEU A 127 11.35 9.90 8.41
C LEU A 127 10.48 10.48 7.28
N HIS A 128 10.06 11.73 7.40
CA HIS A 128 9.26 12.39 6.37
C HIS A 128 9.94 12.36 5.00
N SER A 129 11.25 12.65 4.95
CA SER A 129 12.05 12.55 3.73
C SER A 129 12.17 11.10 3.22
N ALA A 130 12.40 10.14 4.12
CA ALA A 130 12.55 8.73 3.79
C ALA A 130 11.27 8.13 3.21
N GLU A 131 10.08 8.49 3.70
CA GLU A 131 8.82 8.00 3.14
C GLU A 131 8.61 8.44 1.69
N LYS A 132 8.88 9.72 1.40
CA LYS A 132 8.85 10.27 0.03
C LYS A 132 9.91 9.61 -0.86
N GLY A 133 11.14 9.48 -0.36
CA GLY A 133 12.25 8.85 -1.07
C GLY A 133 12.01 7.38 -1.39
N PHE A 134 11.44 6.62 -0.46
CA PHE A 134 11.08 5.21 -0.67
C PHE A 134 10.03 5.06 -1.76
N SER A 135 8.98 5.88 -1.70
CA SER A 135 7.89 5.86 -2.68
C SER A 135 8.41 6.14 -4.10
N ARG A 136 9.33 7.10 -4.24
CA ARG A 136 10.01 7.39 -5.49
C ARG A 136 10.87 6.22 -5.98
N LYS A 137 11.71 5.65 -5.10
CA LYS A 137 12.59 4.52 -5.42
C LYS A 137 11.80 3.30 -5.90
N ILE A 138 10.72 2.94 -5.20
CA ILE A 138 9.86 1.81 -5.60
C ILE A 138 9.21 2.07 -6.96
N LEU A 139 8.74 3.30 -7.21
CA LEU A 139 8.14 3.65 -8.50
C LEU A 139 9.16 3.54 -9.64
N GLU A 140 10.39 4.00 -9.44
CA GLU A 140 11.49 3.89 -10.40
C GLU A 140 11.83 2.42 -10.68
N GLU A 141 11.96 1.59 -9.66
CA GLU A 141 12.23 0.15 -9.82
C GLU A 141 11.08 -0.59 -10.53
N MET A 142 9.83 -0.25 -10.23
CA MET A 142 8.66 -0.79 -10.94
C MET A 142 8.66 -0.40 -12.42
N ARG A 143 9.06 0.83 -12.76
CA ARG A 143 9.17 1.31 -14.14
C ARG A 143 10.30 0.60 -14.89
N LYS A 144 11.49 0.46 -14.30
CA LYS A 144 12.63 -0.27 -14.90
C LYS A 144 12.26 -1.71 -15.24
N ARG A 145 11.63 -2.42 -14.29
CA ARG A 145 11.14 -3.79 -14.53
C ARG A 145 10.15 -3.84 -15.69
N ARG A 146 9.19 -2.91 -15.76
CA ARG A 146 8.20 -2.85 -16.85
C ARG A 146 8.83 -2.49 -18.21
N GLY A 147 9.88 -1.66 -18.24
CA GLY A 147 10.64 -1.33 -19.44
C GLY A 147 11.41 -2.52 -20.01
N ASN A 148 12.11 -3.26 -19.15
CA ASN A 148 12.86 -4.46 -19.56
C ASN A 148 11.94 -5.56 -20.14
N PHE A 149 10.71 -5.70 -19.63
CA PHE A 149 9.71 -6.63 -20.18
C PHE A 149 9.19 -6.25 -21.57
N LYS A 150 9.26 -4.98 -21.98
CA LYS A 150 8.88 -4.57 -23.35
C LYS A 150 10.01 -4.81 -24.35
N GLY A 151 11.27 -4.61 -23.95
CA GLY A 151 12.45 -4.87 -24.80
C GLY A 151 12.65 -6.34 -25.14
N GLN A 152 12.31 -7.26 -24.23
CA GLN A 152 12.43 -8.71 -24.46
C GLN A 152 11.32 -9.31 -25.35
N ARG A 153 10.27 -8.56 -25.71
CA ARG A 153 9.20 -9.04 -26.62
C ARG A 153 9.38 -8.57 -28.06
N GLN A 154 10.38 -7.73 -28.31
CA GLN A 154 10.70 -7.18 -29.63
C GLN A 154 11.95 -7.80 -30.25
N ASN A 155 12.55 -8.80 -29.58
CA ASN A 155 13.65 -9.62 -30.08
C ASN A 155 13.19 -11.07 -30.24
#